data_AF-A0A0Q9CCZ5-F1
#
_entry.id   AF-A0A0Q9CCZ5-F1
#
_cell.length_a   1.000
_cell.length_b   1.000
_cell.length_c   1.000
_cell.angle_alpha   90.00
_cell.angle_beta   90.00
_cell.angle_gamma   90.00
#
_symmetry.space_group_name_H-M   'P 1'
#
loop_
_entity.id
_entity.type
_entity.pdbx_description
1 polymer ?
#
loop_
_entity_poly.entity_id
_entity_poly.type
_entity_poly.pdbx_seq_one_letter_code
_entity_poly.pdbx_strand_id
1 'polypeptide(L)'
;MSTVPGAEAWRDAGLVTPDDVPTNLVEEESQGDPPPSPEDAEDYTPGTPRPDLDGEAAEADVVEQAAVVPVGEGGDDDADVPGDDGA
;
A
#
# COMPACT_ATOMS: atom_id res chain seq x y z
N MET A 1 27.35 -14.97 -6.73
CA MET A 1 26.90 -13.78 -7.45
C MET A 1 26.46 -12.78 -6.39
N SER A 2 27.14 -11.65 -6.26
CA SER A 2 26.86 -10.63 -5.24
C SER A 2 26.34 -9.40 -5.95
N THR A 3 25.03 -9.20 -5.97
CA THR A 3 24.42 -7.95 -6.43
C THR A 3 24.61 -6.94 -5.31
N VAL A 4 25.46 -5.94 -5.55
CA VAL A 4 25.65 -4.85 -4.57
C VAL A 4 24.45 -3.91 -4.71
N PRO A 5 23.76 -3.57 -3.60
CA PRO A 5 22.68 -2.58 -3.65
C PRO A 5 23.18 -1.26 -4.25
N GLY A 6 22.48 -0.77 -5.27
CA GLY A 6 22.88 0.44 -5.99
C GLY A 6 22.37 0.44 -7.43
N ALA A 7 22.77 1.46 -8.19
CA ALA A 7 22.29 1.66 -9.57
C ALA A 7 22.60 0.48 -10.50
N GLU A 8 23.65 -0.28 -10.22
CA GLU A 8 24.08 -1.43 -11.04
C GLU A 8 23.20 -2.68 -10.82
N ALA A 9 22.46 -2.76 -9.71
CA ALA A 9 21.60 -3.90 -9.40
C ALA A 9 20.49 -4.11 -10.44
N TRP A 10 19.98 -3.02 -11.04
CA TRP A 10 18.97 -3.08 -12.08
C TRP A 10 19.49 -3.78 -13.34
N ARG A 11 20.70 -3.42 -13.78
CA ARG A 11 21.33 -4.05 -14.95
C ARG A 11 21.65 -5.51 -14.72
N ASP A 12 22.13 -5.84 -13.51
CA ASP A 12 22.38 -7.24 -13.14
C ASP A 12 21.10 -8.09 -13.15
N ALA A 13 19.95 -7.48 -12.85
CA ALA A 13 18.63 -8.11 -12.97
C ALA A 13 18.08 -8.15 -14.41
N GLY A 14 18.80 -7.59 -15.40
CA GLY A 14 18.31 -7.44 -16.77
C GLY A 14 17.20 -6.39 -16.92
N LEU A 15 17.05 -5.51 -15.93
CA LEU A 15 16.06 -4.44 -15.89
C LEU A 15 16.68 -3.11 -16.33
N VAL A 16 15.83 -2.24 -16.86
CA VAL A 16 16.19 -0.87 -17.20
C VAL A 16 15.97 0.01 -15.98
N THR A 17 16.93 0.90 -15.68
CA THR A 17 16.74 1.91 -14.66
C THR A 17 15.61 2.86 -15.07
N PRO A 18 14.62 3.10 -14.21
CA PRO A 18 13.56 4.06 -14.50
C PRO A 18 14.14 5.48 -14.68
N ASP A 19 13.50 6.26 -15.54
CA ASP A 19 13.91 7.65 -15.82
C ASP A 19 13.65 8.58 -14.63
N ASP A 20 12.67 8.25 -13.78
CA ASP A 20 12.32 8.98 -12.56
C ASP A 20 12.79 8.25 -11.30
N VAL A 21 13.01 9.04 -10.24
CA VAL A 21 13.34 8.50 -8.92
C VAL A 21 12.08 7.86 -8.33
N PRO A 22 12.12 6.59 -7.90
CA PRO A 22 10.97 5.96 -7.26
C PRO A 22 10.57 6.72 -5.99
N THR A 23 9.28 7.02 -5.83
CA THR A 23 8.78 7.64 -4.59
C THR A 23 8.89 6.65 -3.43
N ASN A 24 9.47 7.09 -2.32
CA ASN A 24 9.50 6.30 -1.10
C ASN A 24 8.23 6.54 -0.28
N LEU A 25 7.33 5.56 -0.26
CA LEU A 25 6.04 5.66 0.41
C LEU A 25 6.15 5.78 1.94
N VAL A 26 7.21 5.26 2.55
CA VAL A 26 7.42 5.36 4.01
C VAL A 26 7.83 6.78 4.38
N GLU A 27 8.69 7.40 3.56
CA GLU A 27 9.07 8.80 3.73
C GLU A 27 7.88 9.72 3.43
N GLU A 28 7.06 9.39 2.42
CA GLU A 28 5.83 10.12 2.12
C GLU A 28 4.82 10.07 3.27
N GLU A 29 4.57 8.91 3.89
CA GLU A 29 3.68 8.82 5.05
C GLU A 29 4.19 9.65 6.24
N SER A 30 5.51 9.68 6.42
CA SER A 30 6.15 10.38 7.53
C SER A 30 6.26 11.90 7.33
N GLN A 31 6.30 12.36 6.08
CA GLN A 31 6.57 13.76 5.70
C GLN A 31 5.43 14.41 4.90
N GLY A 32 4.38 13.65 4.61
CA GLY A 32 3.28 14.03 3.74
C GLY A 32 2.31 15.02 4.35
N ASP A 33 1.28 15.33 3.55
CA ASP A 33 0.19 16.23 3.95
C ASP A 33 -0.52 15.68 5.21
N PRO A 34 -1.05 16.54 6.09
CA PRO A 34 -1.91 16.10 7.19
C PRO A 34 -3.02 15.15 6.68
N PRO A 35 -3.46 14.20 7.52
CA PRO A 35 -4.53 13.29 7.14
C PRO A 35 -5.77 14.09 6.71
N PRO A 36 -6.52 13.61 5.70
CA PRO A 36 -7.70 14.30 5.20
C PRO A 36 -8.71 14.53 6.34
N SER A 37 -9.46 15.63 6.24
CA SER A 37 -10.56 15.88 7.17
C SER A 37 -11.57 14.73 7.04
N PRO A 38 -12.37 14.42 8.09
CA PRO A 38 -13.33 13.32 8.03
C PRO A 38 -14.39 13.49 6.91
N GLU A 39 -14.64 14.72 6.46
CA GLU A 39 -15.46 15.05 5.30
C GLU A 39 -14.79 14.73 3.95
N ASP A 40 -13.45 14.78 3.88
CA ASP A 40 -12.65 14.42 2.70
C ASP A 40 -12.23 12.94 2.71
N ALA A 41 -12.41 12.24 3.83
CA ALA A 41 -12.00 10.84 4.00
C ALA A 41 -12.82 9.86 3.14
N GLU A 42 -14.03 10.26 2.73
CA GLU A 42 -14.86 9.47 1.82
C GLU A 42 -14.30 9.47 0.38
N ASP A 43 -13.56 10.52 0.00
CA ASP A 43 -12.92 10.69 -1.31
C ASP A 43 -11.38 10.53 -1.18
N TYR A 44 -10.95 9.38 -0.67
CA TYR A 44 -9.54 9.08 -0.46
C TYR A 44 -8.71 9.30 -1.74
N THR A 45 -7.83 10.31 -1.69
CA THR A 45 -6.92 10.66 -2.79
C THR A 45 -5.47 10.49 -2.31
N PRO A 46 -4.78 9.39 -2.70
CA PRO A 46 -3.40 9.14 -2.29
C PRO A 46 -2.44 10.18 -2.89
N GLY A 47 -1.37 10.52 -2.15
CA GLY A 47 -0.37 11.52 -2.56
C GLY A 47 0.47 11.06 -3.75
N THR A 48 1.08 9.87 -3.66
CA THR A 48 1.60 9.17 -4.83
C THR A 48 0.41 8.61 -5.66
N PRO A 49 0.35 8.88 -6.99
CA PRO A 49 -0.69 8.34 -7.85
C PRO A 49 -0.77 6.82 -7.74
N ARG A 50 -2.01 6.30 -7.73
CA ARG A 50 -2.29 4.87 -7.78
C ARG A 50 -2.78 4.53 -9.18
N PRO A 51 -1.87 4.25 -10.14
CA PRO A 51 -2.25 3.99 -11.52
C PRO A 51 -3.21 2.79 -11.65
N ASP A 52 -3.26 1.90 -10.66
CA ASP A 52 -4.26 0.84 -10.51
C ASP A 52 -5.68 1.35 -10.24
N LEU A 53 -5.84 2.48 -9.55
CA LEU A 53 -7.12 3.13 -9.25
C LEU A 53 -7.54 4.12 -10.34
N ASP A 54 -6.58 4.77 -10.99
CA ASP A 54 -6.81 5.75 -12.07
C ASP A 54 -7.08 5.08 -13.44
N GLY A 55 -7.09 3.75 -13.50
CA GLY A 55 -7.32 2.98 -14.74
C GLY A 55 -6.15 3.05 -15.73
N GLU A 56 -4.98 3.44 -15.25
CA GLU A 56 -3.73 3.61 -16.00
C GLU A 56 -2.88 2.33 -15.99
N ALA A 57 -3.17 1.40 -15.07
CA ALA A 57 -2.66 0.03 -15.08
C ALA A 57 -3.48 -0.88 -16.01
N ALA A 58 -2.84 -1.88 -16.64
CA ALA A 58 -3.57 -2.83 -17.45
C ALA A 58 -4.40 -3.78 -16.57
N GLU A 59 -5.53 -4.27 -17.08
CA GLU A 59 -6.42 -5.20 -16.36
C GLU A 59 -5.71 -6.46 -15.82
N ALA A 60 -4.62 -6.87 -16.49
CA ALA A 60 -3.79 -8.00 -16.09
C ALA A 60 -2.95 -7.72 -14.83
N ASP A 61 -2.61 -6.45 -14.57
CA ASP A 61 -1.77 -6.06 -13.43
C ASP A 61 -2.54 -6.03 -12.10
N VAL A 62 -3.88 -5.97 -12.15
CA VAL A 62 -4.78 -5.88 -10.98
C VAL A 62 -5.58 -7.16 -10.68
N VAL A 63 -5.70 -8.09 -11.64
CA VAL A 63 -6.50 -9.32 -11.47
C VAL A 63 -6.09 -10.17 -10.28
N GLU A 64 -4.79 -10.25 -9.95
CA GLU A 64 -4.30 -11.07 -8.83
C GLU A 64 -4.57 -10.44 -7.45
N GLN A 65 -4.83 -9.13 -7.38
CA GLN A 65 -5.13 -8.44 -6.12
C GLN A 65 -6.58 -8.59 -5.65
N ALA A 66 -7.49 -8.95 -6.56
CA ALA A 66 -8.90 -9.19 -6.24
C ALA A 66 -9.13 -10.53 -5.49
N ALA A 67 -8.08 -11.34 -5.31
CA ALA A 67 -8.17 -12.58 -4.56
C ALA A 67 -8.36 -12.31 -3.06
N VAL A 68 -9.44 -12.85 -2.48
CA VAL A 68 -9.67 -12.80 -1.03
C VAL A 68 -8.60 -13.62 -0.32
N VAL A 69 -7.76 -12.95 0.48
CA VAL A 69 -6.80 -13.63 1.36
C VAL A 69 -7.55 -14.16 2.59
N PRO A 70 -7.53 -15.48 2.86
CA PRO A 70 -8.12 -16.00 4.07
C PRO A 70 -7.32 -15.47 5.26
N VAL A 71 -7.98 -14.66 6.10
CA VAL A 71 -7.44 -14.31 7.40
C VAL A 71 -7.49 -15.60 8.23
N GLY A 72 -6.32 -16.11 8.63
CA GLY A 72 -6.25 -17.30 9.48
C GLY A 72 -7.02 -17.08 10.79
N GLU A 73 -7.33 -18.17 11.51
CA GLU A 73 -8.10 -18.22 12.76
C GLU A 73 -7.39 -17.59 13.98
N GLY A 74 -6.84 -16.40 13.79
CA GLY A 74 -6.21 -15.59 14.83
C GLY A 74 -6.42 -14.09 14.60
N GLY A 75 -7.47 -13.72 13.86
CA GLY A 75 -8.00 -12.37 13.87
C GLY A 75 -8.61 -12.13 15.25
N ASP A 76 -8.01 -11.19 15.97
CA ASP A 76 -8.50 -10.49 17.15
C ASP A 76 -10.04 -10.51 17.29
N ASP A 77 -10.53 -11.39 18.15
CA ASP A 77 -11.85 -11.31 18.79
C ASP A 77 -11.92 -10.08 19.71
N ASP A 78 -11.88 -8.87 19.15
CA ASP A 78 -12.24 -7.62 19.85
C ASP A 78 -13.71 -7.27 19.55
N ALA A 79 -14.57 -8.30 19.57
CA ALA A 79 -16.01 -8.15 19.47
C ALA A 79 -16.68 -8.54 20.80
N ASP A 80 -17.14 -7.50 21.51
CA ASP A 80 -18.18 -7.54 22.54
C ASP A 80 -17.74 -8.11 23.92
N VAL A 81 -17.11 -7.27 24.74
CA VAL A 81 -17.32 -7.35 26.19
C VAL A 81 -18.54 -6.49 26.50
N PRO A 82 -19.76 -7.05 26.60
CA PRO A 82 -20.87 -6.29 27.12
C PRO A 82 -20.53 -5.92 28.57
N GLY A 83 -20.65 -4.63 28.90
CA GLY A 83 -20.53 -4.16 30.27
C GLY A 83 -21.50 -4.94 31.15
N ASP A 84 -20.95 -5.66 32.13
CA ASP A 84 -21.74 -6.19 33.23
C ASP A 84 -22.07 -5.02 34.17
N ASP A 85 -23.17 -4.35 33.84
CA ASP A 85 -23.92 -3.48 34.74
C ASP A 85 -24.51 -4.34 35.88
N GLY A 86 -23.75 -4.45 36.98
CA GLY A 86 -24.22 -4.45 38.36
C GLY A 86 -25.18 -5.55 38.85
N ALA A 87 -24.75 -6.25 39.91
CA ALA A 87 -25.57 -6.54 41.10
C ALA A 87 -24.69 -6.72 42.36
#